data_AF-A0A929J1E0-F1
#
_entry.id   AF-A0A929J1E0-F1
#
_cell.length_a   1.000
_cell.length_b   1.000
_cell.length_c   1.000
_cell.angle_alpha   90.00
_cell.angle_beta   90.00
_cell.angle_gamma   90.00
#
_symmetry.space_group_name_H-M   'P 1'
#
loop_
_entity.id
_entity.type
_entity.pdbx_description
1 polymer ?
#
loop_
_entity_poly.entity_id
_entity_poly.type
_entity_poly.pdbx_seq_one_letter_code
_entity_poly.pdbx_strand_id
1 'polypeptide(L)'
;AFGFLSNSIAPISIDGYGKIAKVDEEVEQFGLAVQENKTISLIGGEINIRNGSFFTESTYDDDGVEEIEATRLNSLYASGGRINLAGIASSGEIILGDDSVDISPSAKLANISITDQSVLRLSGEDSGHFFIQGQDVTFKDSQIISKASGDTGNGVIDIHSNGSIFFKEGTRIYTATLGKGKGTALSLQAEENIEFSGKNVENSASRISHWTGSKEEGAGDAGTFSIKAKNLLIDGSDITTWTSGTGKAGDMVIRVEETLSIGGENPSSNEGSRIYSLPFGSSTGGNGGSILVEAKDILIMDGSYISGTVFGPGDGADVTVRATGMILLTGVNDAGYVSGIFANSNPLRKSGAKNAGDINVEAGELIIEKGAMISSSTLARDGRQSGKGGNINVHVTGNISLTGINLYGENEEGLGSGIFVYSRSVGGQASDAGNILIEAGSLSITEGAGISSGTDSSAQGGNILVRINDSIKISGNSAKIELGTAPSPTSAQSEFQEQFPNPRISVSGIYANSSELENDAGNSGNLDIQAPNINLTEDGTINTSTQNAGGGHIILT
;
A
#
# COMPACT_ATOMS: atom_id res chain seq x y z
N ALA A 1 26.32 28.71 3.74
CA ALA A 1 25.34 29.11 4.76
C ALA A 1 25.00 30.59 4.61
N PHE A 2 23.75 30.95 4.84
CA PHE A 2 23.27 32.34 4.98
C PHE A 2 22.14 32.35 6.02
N GLY A 3 21.58 33.50 6.39
CA GLY A 3 20.52 33.51 7.40
C GLY A 3 19.75 34.82 7.47
N PHE A 4 18.68 34.80 8.27
CA PHE A 4 17.88 35.97 8.58
C PHE A 4 18.29 36.55 9.93
N LEU A 5 18.48 37.87 9.98
CA LEU A 5 18.84 38.59 11.21
C LEU A 5 17.62 39.18 11.92
N SER A 6 16.43 39.09 11.32
CA SER A 6 15.19 39.67 11.84
C SER A 6 14.08 38.62 11.89
N ASN A 7 13.07 38.89 12.71
CA ASN A 7 11.86 38.07 12.81
C ASN A 7 10.76 38.49 11.82
N SER A 8 11.02 39.49 10.98
CA SER A 8 10.08 39.97 9.96
C SER A 8 10.62 39.60 8.59
N ILE A 9 10.33 38.36 8.17
CA ILE A 9 10.82 37.82 6.91
C ILE A 9 9.72 37.95 5.86
N ALA A 10 10.06 38.53 4.71
CA ALA A 10 9.08 38.82 3.67
C ALA A 10 8.56 37.50 3.04
N PRO A 11 7.25 37.39 2.79
CA PRO A 11 6.69 36.22 2.12
C PRO A 11 7.11 36.17 0.64
N ILE A 12 7.03 34.99 0.04
CA ILE A 12 7.25 34.74 -1.38
C ILE A 12 5.94 34.21 -1.97
N SER A 13 5.47 34.82 -3.06
CA SER A 13 4.32 34.32 -3.83
C SER A 13 4.74 34.05 -5.27
N ILE A 14 4.35 32.90 -5.81
CA ILE A 14 4.41 32.58 -7.23
C ILE A 14 2.98 32.30 -7.68
N ASP A 15 2.52 33.10 -8.62
CA ASP A 15 1.18 33.06 -9.17
C ASP A 15 1.25 32.65 -10.64
N GLY A 16 0.59 31.55 -10.97
CA GLY A 16 0.34 31.19 -12.36
C GLY A 16 -0.85 31.96 -12.94
N TYR A 17 -1.24 31.58 -14.15
CA TYR A 17 -2.32 32.26 -14.89
C TYR A 17 -3.67 31.54 -14.80
N GLY A 18 -3.76 30.41 -14.09
CA GLY A 18 -4.94 29.56 -14.10
C GLY A 18 -5.19 28.97 -15.50
N LYS A 19 -6.46 28.88 -15.91
CA LYS A 19 -6.81 28.40 -17.26
C LYS A 19 -6.33 29.38 -18.33
N ILE A 20 -5.50 28.89 -19.26
CA ILE A 20 -5.00 29.64 -20.41
C ILE A 20 -5.44 28.99 -21.73
N ALA A 21 -5.19 29.68 -22.85
CA ALA A 21 -5.29 29.07 -24.18
C ALA A 21 -4.18 28.02 -24.36
N LYS A 22 -4.41 27.01 -25.22
CA LYS A 22 -3.41 25.99 -25.56
C LYS A 22 -2.09 26.67 -25.95
N VAL A 23 -1.01 26.15 -25.39
CA VAL A 23 0.36 26.54 -25.72
C VAL A 23 0.92 25.50 -26.69
N ASP A 24 1.79 25.90 -27.61
CA ASP A 24 2.47 24.94 -28.50
C ASP A 24 3.26 23.91 -27.66
N GLU A 25 3.19 22.64 -28.06
CA GLU A 25 3.66 21.47 -27.30
C GLU A 25 5.17 21.47 -26.98
N GLU A 26 5.94 22.40 -27.56
CA GLU A 26 7.40 22.51 -27.36
C GLU A 26 7.82 23.32 -26.13
N VAL A 27 6.89 23.89 -25.34
CA VAL A 27 7.27 24.70 -24.17
C VAL A 27 7.46 23.83 -22.92
N GLU A 28 8.60 23.14 -22.83
CA GLU A 28 9.02 22.44 -21.59
C GLU A 28 9.30 23.41 -20.43
N GLN A 29 9.63 24.67 -20.73
CA GLN A 29 10.01 25.71 -19.77
C GLN A 29 8.90 26.74 -19.60
N PHE A 30 7.79 26.33 -18.98
CA PHE A 30 6.80 27.25 -18.44
C PHE A 30 7.10 27.56 -16.96
N GLY A 31 6.71 28.74 -16.46
CA GLY A 31 6.94 29.14 -15.07
C GLY A 31 8.38 29.56 -14.76
N LEU A 32 8.76 29.53 -13.48
CA LEU A 32 10.13 29.84 -13.05
C LEU A 32 11.03 28.62 -13.27
N ALA A 33 11.92 28.73 -14.24
CA ALA A 33 12.83 27.67 -14.66
C ALA A 33 14.30 28.06 -14.48
N VAL A 34 15.16 27.06 -14.29
CA VAL A 34 16.62 27.22 -14.36
C VAL A 34 17.22 26.34 -15.45
N GLN A 35 18.46 26.67 -15.82
CA GLN A 35 19.26 25.83 -16.72
C GLN A 35 19.49 24.43 -16.13
N GLU A 36 19.86 23.49 -16.99
CA GLU A 36 20.17 22.12 -16.60
C GLU A 36 21.22 22.05 -15.48
N ASN A 37 21.01 21.14 -14.53
CA ASN A 37 21.86 20.90 -13.36
C ASN A 37 22.06 22.16 -12.49
N LYS A 38 21.11 23.11 -12.52
CA LYS A 38 21.10 24.30 -11.64
C LYS A 38 20.01 24.23 -10.59
N THR A 39 20.09 25.15 -9.64
CA THR A 39 19.24 25.17 -8.44
C THR A 39 18.33 26.39 -8.42
N ILE A 40 17.06 26.17 -8.10
CA ILE A 40 16.13 27.19 -7.61
C ILE A 40 16.10 27.06 -6.08
N SER A 41 16.24 28.18 -5.36
CA SER A 41 16.06 28.21 -3.91
C SER A 41 15.17 29.38 -3.52
N LEU A 42 13.98 29.07 -3.01
CA LEU A 42 13.03 30.04 -2.48
C LEU A 42 13.05 29.96 -0.96
N ILE A 43 13.65 30.96 -0.33
CA ILE A 43 13.95 30.96 1.09
C ILE A 43 13.51 32.32 1.64
N GLY A 44 12.45 32.32 2.44
CA GLY A 44 11.74 33.55 2.84
C GLY A 44 10.75 33.30 3.95
N GLY A 45 9.75 34.17 4.07
CA GLY A 45 8.65 34.05 5.02
C GLY A 45 7.69 32.92 4.64
N GLU A 46 6.38 33.18 4.69
CA GLU A 46 5.42 32.27 4.06
C GLU A 46 5.70 32.13 2.56
N ILE A 47 5.64 30.91 2.04
CA ILE A 47 5.81 30.62 0.61
C ILE A 47 4.49 30.11 0.06
N ASN A 48 3.95 30.80 -0.95
CA ASN A 48 2.70 30.44 -1.60
C ASN A 48 2.91 30.27 -3.10
N ILE A 49 2.66 29.07 -3.63
CA ILE A 49 2.67 28.78 -5.07
C ILE A 49 1.25 28.39 -5.45
N ARG A 50 0.58 29.21 -6.25
CA ARG A 50 -0.87 29.08 -6.47
C ARG A 50 -1.28 29.45 -7.90
N ASN A 51 -2.53 29.15 -8.21
CA ASN A 51 -3.17 29.43 -9.50
C ASN A 51 -2.35 28.90 -10.69
N GLY A 52 -1.89 27.65 -10.60
CA GLY A 52 -1.08 26.99 -11.62
C GLY A 52 -1.68 27.13 -13.01
N SER A 53 -0.83 27.31 -14.02
CA SER A 53 -1.30 27.46 -15.39
C SER A 53 -1.66 26.12 -16.00
N PHE A 54 -2.81 26.04 -16.67
CA PHE A 54 -3.24 24.83 -17.37
C PHE A 54 -4.11 25.16 -18.58
N PHE A 55 -4.22 24.22 -19.52
CA PHE A 55 -5.21 24.29 -20.61
C PHE A 55 -5.96 22.97 -20.71
N THR A 56 -7.13 22.99 -21.34
CA THR A 56 -7.97 21.81 -21.51
C THR A 56 -8.16 21.50 -22.99
N GLU A 57 -8.08 20.24 -23.36
CA GLU A 57 -8.37 19.76 -24.71
C GLU A 57 -9.55 18.79 -24.66
N SER A 58 -10.42 18.89 -25.66
CA SER A 58 -11.54 17.96 -25.82
C SER A 58 -11.18 16.95 -26.91
N THR A 59 -11.15 15.68 -26.54
CA THR A 59 -11.15 14.54 -27.45
C THR A 59 -12.54 13.92 -27.49
N TYR A 60 -12.83 13.17 -28.54
CA TYR A 60 -14.05 12.37 -28.61
C TYR A 60 -13.64 10.92 -28.77
N ASP A 61 -14.20 10.05 -27.94
CA ASP A 61 -14.00 8.61 -28.08
C ASP A 61 -14.72 8.06 -29.33
N ASP A 62 -14.53 6.77 -29.61
CA ASP A 62 -15.12 6.10 -30.77
C ASP A 62 -16.67 6.09 -30.74
N ASP A 63 -17.27 6.30 -29.55
CA ASP A 63 -18.71 6.38 -29.32
C ASP A 63 -19.24 7.84 -29.35
N GLY A 64 -18.36 8.82 -29.60
CA GLY A 64 -18.68 10.24 -29.70
C GLY A 64 -18.88 10.94 -28.34
N VAL A 65 -18.43 10.33 -27.24
CA VAL A 65 -18.40 10.93 -25.91
C VAL A 65 -17.20 11.87 -25.83
N GLU A 66 -17.45 13.10 -25.37
CA GLU A 66 -16.40 14.09 -25.16
C GLU A 66 -15.59 13.74 -23.91
N GLU A 67 -14.28 13.58 -24.07
CA GLU A 67 -13.30 13.49 -23.00
C GLU A 67 -12.55 14.81 -22.91
N ILE A 68 -12.53 15.43 -21.73
CA ILE A 68 -11.80 16.68 -21.50
C ILE A 68 -10.55 16.34 -20.68
N GLU A 69 -9.38 16.55 -21.27
CA GLU A 69 -8.09 16.38 -20.62
C GLU A 69 -7.49 17.73 -20.24
N ALA A 70 -7.05 17.89 -18.99
CA ALA A 70 -6.37 19.09 -18.52
C ALA A 70 -4.84 18.88 -18.49
N THR A 71 -4.13 19.68 -19.29
CA THR A 71 -2.66 19.73 -19.28
C THR A 71 -2.19 20.83 -18.34
N ARG A 72 -1.55 20.43 -17.23
CA ARG A 72 -0.96 21.34 -16.24
C ARG A 72 0.48 21.71 -16.63
N LEU A 73 0.80 23.00 -16.57
CA LEU A 73 2.11 23.55 -16.87
C LEU A 73 2.93 23.75 -15.59
N ASN A 74 4.25 23.81 -15.75
CA ASN A 74 5.17 23.98 -14.63
C ASN A 74 4.99 25.36 -13.96
N SER A 75 4.91 25.38 -12.64
CA SER A 75 5.10 26.59 -11.82
C SER A 75 6.58 26.78 -11.50
N LEU A 76 7.27 25.70 -11.11
CA LEU A 76 8.72 25.62 -10.92
C LEU A 76 9.30 24.48 -11.76
N TYR A 77 10.47 24.70 -12.38
CA TYR A 77 11.13 23.71 -13.22
C TYR A 77 12.65 23.70 -13.05
N ALA A 78 13.25 22.52 -12.80
CA ALA A 78 14.70 22.34 -12.84
C ALA A 78 15.07 20.97 -13.46
N SER A 79 15.71 20.98 -14.63
CA SER A 79 16.18 19.76 -15.30
C SER A 79 17.54 19.31 -14.73
N GLY A 80 17.68 18.05 -14.29
CA GLY A 80 18.85 17.46 -13.62
C GLY A 80 19.26 18.19 -12.34
N GLY A 81 18.44 19.16 -11.93
CA GLY A 81 18.82 20.21 -11.00
C GLY A 81 18.18 20.04 -9.65
N ARG A 82 17.97 21.17 -8.97
CA ARG A 82 17.46 21.18 -7.60
C ARG A 82 16.43 22.26 -7.38
N ILE A 83 15.42 21.97 -6.57
CA ILE A 83 14.49 22.97 -6.05
C ILE A 83 14.47 22.87 -4.52
N ASN A 84 14.76 23.98 -3.86
CA ASN A 84 14.71 24.13 -2.40
C ASN A 84 13.63 25.14 -2.02
N LEU A 85 12.72 24.76 -1.12
CA LEU A 85 11.74 25.67 -0.51
C LEU A 85 11.96 25.67 1.01
N ALA A 86 12.18 26.84 1.60
CA ALA A 86 12.31 26.97 3.05
C ALA A 86 11.53 28.17 3.59
N GLY A 87 10.47 27.88 4.35
CA GLY A 87 9.63 28.88 5.01
C GLY A 87 10.19 29.21 6.38
N ILE A 88 10.54 30.47 6.63
CA ILE A 88 11.25 30.94 7.82
C ILE A 88 10.47 32.07 8.49
N ALA A 89 10.17 31.93 9.78
CA ALA A 89 9.40 32.91 10.56
C ALA A 89 10.23 33.64 11.62
N SER A 90 11.51 33.30 11.81
CA SER A 90 12.39 34.00 12.75
C SER A 90 13.84 34.07 12.27
N SER A 91 14.67 34.82 13.00
CA SER A 91 16.11 34.77 12.78
C SER A 91 16.66 33.35 12.91
N GLY A 92 17.64 33.00 12.07
CA GLY A 92 18.21 31.66 12.00
C GLY A 92 19.23 31.53 10.87
N GLU A 93 20.03 30.47 10.95
CA GLU A 93 21.01 30.09 9.92
C GLU A 93 20.43 28.98 9.04
N ILE A 94 20.76 29.04 7.75
CA ILE A 94 20.34 28.10 6.72
C ILE A 94 21.58 27.66 5.95
N ILE A 95 21.78 26.35 5.90
CA ILE A 95 22.89 25.71 5.20
C ILE A 95 22.30 24.92 4.04
N LEU A 96 22.65 25.34 2.82
CA LEU A 96 22.37 24.56 1.63
C LEU A 96 23.53 23.59 1.45
N GLY A 97 23.31 22.34 1.88
CA GLY A 97 24.24 21.24 1.66
C GLY A 97 24.10 20.67 0.26
N ASP A 98 24.96 19.72 -0.13
CA ASP A 98 24.85 19.07 -1.44
C ASP A 98 23.59 18.19 -1.51
N ASP A 99 23.16 17.60 -0.39
CA ASP A 99 22.01 16.68 -0.30
C ASP A 99 20.99 17.09 0.79
N SER A 100 21.07 18.31 1.32
CA SER A 100 20.17 18.81 2.38
C SER A 100 19.91 20.31 2.29
N VAL A 101 18.82 20.73 2.94
CA VAL A 101 18.58 22.11 3.36
C VAL A 101 18.48 22.08 4.89
N ASP A 102 19.54 22.49 5.58
CA ASP A 102 19.59 22.44 7.03
C ASP A 102 19.28 23.81 7.63
N ILE A 103 18.23 23.88 8.43
CA ILE A 103 17.82 25.08 9.14
C ILE A 103 18.19 24.94 10.62
N SER A 104 18.75 26.00 11.20
CA SER A 104 19.14 26.03 12.62
C SER A 104 17.95 25.63 13.51
N PRO A 105 18.09 24.70 14.47
CA PRO A 105 16.98 24.19 15.28
C PRO A 105 16.21 25.25 16.09
N SER A 106 16.82 26.40 16.36
CA SER A 106 16.18 27.52 17.07
C SER A 106 15.31 28.40 16.17
N ALA A 107 15.38 28.24 14.84
CA ALA A 107 14.58 29.02 13.92
C ALA A 107 13.14 28.50 13.89
N LYS A 108 12.18 29.42 13.97
CA LYS A 108 10.78 29.12 13.67
C LYS A 108 10.60 29.06 12.17
N LEU A 109 9.83 28.08 11.72
CA LEU A 109 9.48 27.94 10.32
C LEU A 109 8.18 28.70 10.02
N ALA A 110 8.02 29.07 8.76
CA ALA A 110 6.78 29.62 8.21
C ALA A 110 6.09 28.56 7.33
N ASN A 111 4.82 28.78 7.04
CA ASN A 111 4.03 27.86 6.24
C ASN A 111 4.44 27.89 4.77
N ILE A 112 4.31 26.75 4.11
CA ILE A 112 4.48 26.59 2.67
C ILE A 112 3.18 26.02 2.10
N SER A 113 2.61 26.67 1.09
CA SER A 113 1.41 26.19 0.40
C SER A 113 1.64 26.11 -1.11
N ILE A 114 1.32 24.96 -1.70
CA ILE A 114 1.32 24.72 -3.14
C ILE A 114 -0.08 24.27 -3.56
N THR A 115 -0.80 25.12 -4.28
CA THR A 115 -2.24 24.97 -4.49
C THR A 115 -2.67 25.20 -5.94
N ASP A 116 -3.93 24.84 -6.21
CA ASP A 116 -4.68 25.25 -7.41
C ASP A 116 -3.97 24.89 -8.72
N GLN A 117 -3.76 23.60 -8.95
CA GLN A 117 -3.12 23.03 -10.14
C GLN A 117 -1.65 23.40 -10.36
N SER A 118 -0.98 23.95 -9.34
CA SER A 118 0.45 24.23 -9.40
C SER A 118 1.28 22.95 -9.58
N VAL A 119 2.34 23.03 -10.39
CA VAL A 119 3.23 21.91 -10.69
C VAL A 119 4.68 22.27 -10.38
N LEU A 120 5.34 21.45 -9.57
CA LEU A 120 6.76 21.54 -9.28
C LEU A 120 7.44 20.36 -9.98
N ARG A 121 8.34 20.63 -10.93
CA ARG A 121 8.89 19.59 -11.80
C ARG A 121 10.41 19.54 -11.80
N LEU A 122 10.93 18.33 -11.64
CA LEU A 122 12.28 17.90 -11.93
C LEU A 122 12.24 16.89 -13.09
N SER A 123 13.14 17.02 -14.06
CA SER A 123 13.25 16.13 -15.23
C SER A 123 14.71 15.97 -15.64
N GLY A 124 15.03 15.13 -16.63
CA GLY A 124 16.38 15.06 -17.23
C GLY A 124 16.98 13.66 -17.15
N GLU A 125 18.27 13.53 -17.41
CA GLU A 125 18.97 12.23 -17.28
C GLU A 125 18.92 11.70 -15.84
N ASP A 126 19.03 12.60 -14.86
CA ASP A 126 18.80 12.30 -13.44
C ASP A 126 17.46 12.88 -12.97
N SER A 127 16.89 12.32 -11.90
CA SER A 127 15.59 12.74 -11.35
C SER A 127 15.69 14.05 -10.55
N GLY A 128 16.90 14.56 -10.31
CA GLY A 128 17.18 15.80 -9.58
C GLY A 128 16.77 15.74 -8.10
N HIS A 129 16.91 16.86 -7.39
CA HIS A 129 16.62 16.90 -5.96
C HIS A 129 15.60 17.97 -5.55
N PHE A 130 14.70 17.61 -4.65
CA PHE A 130 13.61 18.44 -4.15
C PHE A 130 13.64 18.47 -2.63
N PHE A 131 13.80 19.64 -2.03
CA PHE A 131 13.83 19.81 -0.57
C PHE A 131 12.81 20.85 -0.15
N ILE A 132 11.89 20.49 0.75
CA ILE A 132 10.95 21.42 1.37
C ILE A 132 11.11 21.38 2.88
N GLN A 133 11.21 22.56 3.51
CA GLN A 133 11.14 22.68 4.96
C GLN A 133 10.24 23.85 5.40
N GLY A 134 9.20 23.57 6.19
CA GLY A 134 8.23 24.57 6.65
C GLY A 134 7.60 24.24 8.00
N GLN A 135 6.78 25.15 8.54
CA GLN A 135 6.00 24.87 9.75
C GLN A 135 4.90 23.89 9.38
N ASP A 136 3.88 24.32 8.64
CA ASP A 136 2.99 23.43 7.91
C ASP A 136 3.32 23.45 6.42
N VAL A 137 3.25 22.30 5.76
CA VAL A 137 3.44 22.17 4.31
C VAL A 137 2.14 21.63 3.69
N THR A 138 1.46 22.48 2.93
CA THR A 138 0.17 22.15 2.32
C THR A 138 0.29 22.01 0.82
N PHE A 139 -0.19 20.88 0.32
CA PHE A 139 -0.44 20.63 -1.09
C PHE A 139 -1.93 20.47 -1.32
N LYS A 140 -2.47 21.18 -2.30
CA LYS A 140 -3.90 21.14 -2.61
C LYS A 140 -4.12 21.16 -4.12
N ASP A 141 -4.71 20.10 -4.68
CA ASP A 141 -4.87 19.95 -6.14
C ASP A 141 -3.58 20.30 -6.90
N SER A 142 -2.44 19.80 -6.45
CA SER A 142 -1.12 20.17 -6.98
C SER A 142 -0.28 18.95 -7.34
N GLN A 143 0.83 19.14 -8.03
CA GLN A 143 1.72 18.05 -8.44
C GLN A 143 3.18 18.33 -8.13
N ILE A 144 3.86 17.33 -7.54
CA ILE A 144 5.32 17.22 -7.55
C ILE A 144 5.69 16.12 -8.53
N ILE A 145 6.53 16.43 -9.50
CA ILE A 145 6.97 15.51 -10.55
C ILE A 145 8.49 15.41 -10.53
N SER A 146 9.04 14.20 -10.49
CA SER A 146 10.46 13.92 -10.67
C SER A 146 10.63 12.81 -11.71
N LYS A 147 11.27 13.11 -12.85
CA LYS A 147 11.37 12.15 -13.96
C LYS A 147 12.80 12.03 -14.48
N ALA A 148 13.40 10.86 -14.33
CA ALA A 148 14.67 10.52 -14.96
C ALA A 148 14.46 9.76 -16.29
N SER A 149 15.12 10.19 -17.35
CA SER A 149 15.25 9.44 -18.62
C SER A 149 16.50 8.56 -18.67
N GLY A 150 17.52 8.91 -17.89
CA GLY A 150 18.85 8.30 -17.98
C GLY A 150 19.05 7.10 -17.06
N ASP A 151 20.24 6.52 -17.17
CA ASP A 151 20.66 5.32 -16.44
C ASP A 151 21.25 5.61 -15.04
N THR A 152 21.29 6.88 -14.61
CA THR A 152 21.90 7.28 -13.34
C THR A 152 20.93 7.26 -12.17
N GLY A 153 19.69 7.75 -12.35
CA GLY A 153 18.56 7.69 -11.43
C GLY A 153 18.89 7.74 -9.93
N ASN A 154 19.24 8.92 -9.40
CA ASN A 154 19.60 9.10 -7.97
C ASN A 154 18.89 10.31 -7.32
N GLY A 155 17.75 10.74 -7.87
CA GLY A 155 17.05 11.88 -7.31
C GLY A 155 16.56 11.68 -5.88
N VAL A 156 16.32 12.79 -5.18
CA VAL A 156 15.78 12.80 -3.81
C VAL A 156 14.63 13.77 -3.73
N ILE A 157 13.52 13.39 -3.10
CA ILE A 157 12.48 14.30 -2.64
C ILE A 157 12.40 14.17 -1.13
N ASP A 158 12.68 15.24 -0.40
CA ASP A 158 12.62 15.28 1.05
C ASP A 158 11.75 16.46 1.50
N ILE A 159 10.69 16.16 2.24
CA ILE A 159 9.70 17.12 2.72
C ILE A 159 9.66 17.02 4.23
N HIS A 160 10.08 18.09 4.90
CA HIS A 160 10.12 18.19 6.35
C HIS A 160 9.21 19.31 6.86
N SER A 161 8.42 19.00 7.89
CA SER A 161 7.52 19.94 8.56
C SER A 161 7.69 19.86 10.08
N ASN A 162 7.83 21.00 10.75
CA ASN A 162 7.76 21.10 12.22
C ASN A 162 6.31 21.10 12.74
N GLY A 163 5.35 20.79 11.87
CA GLY A 163 3.92 20.81 12.12
C GLY A 163 3.31 19.66 11.34
N SER A 164 2.45 19.96 10.37
CA SER A 164 1.81 18.93 9.55
C SER A 164 2.09 19.08 8.04
N ILE A 165 2.05 17.94 7.33
CA ILE A 165 2.04 17.88 5.86
C ILE A 165 0.65 17.45 5.39
N PHE A 166 0.05 18.22 4.48
CA PHE A 166 -1.29 17.94 3.96
C PHE A 166 -1.24 17.72 2.44
N PHE A 167 -1.75 16.58 1.98
CA PHE A 167 -1.96 16.26 0.56
C PHE A 167 -3.46 16.17 0.28
N LYS A 168 -4.03 17.29 -0.19
CA LYS A 168 -5.48 17.46 -0.30
C LYS A 168 -5.94 17.54 -1.74
N GLU A 169 -7.18 17.10 -1.95
CA GLU A 169 -7.96 17.32 -3.17
C GLU A 169 -7.21 16.91 -4.44
N GLY A 170 -6.86 15.62 -4.59
CA GLY A 170 -6.25 15.11 -5.82
C GLY A 170 -4.78 15.45 -6.01
N THR A 171 -4.07 15.75 -4.94
CA THR A 171 -2.64 16.06 -5.01
C THR A 171 -1.82 14.83 -5.41
N ARG A 172 -0.82 15.01 -6.29
CA ARG A 172 0.03 13.91 -6.78
C ARG A 172 1.52 14.16 -6.52
N ILE A 173 2.19 13.25 -5.83
CA ILE A 173 3.65 13.08 -5.96
C ILE A 173 3.90 11.96 -6.97
N TYR A 174 4.64 12.26 -8.02
CA TYR A 174 4.92 11.31 -9.09
C TYR A 174 6.41 11.28 -9.39
N THR A 175 7.02 10.12 -9.21
CA THR A 175 8.43 9.93 -9.57
C THR A 175 8.58 8.77 -10.53
N ALA A 176 9.37 8.94 -11.57
CA ALA A 176 9.58 7.93 -12.60
C ALA A 176 11.05 7.88 -13.04
N THR A 177 11.69 6.72 -12.97
CA THR A 177 12.97 6.48 -13.66
C THR A 177 12.74 5.57 -14.85
N LEU A 178 12.84 6.11 -16.06
CA LEU A 178 12.57 5.37 -17.30
C LEU A 178 13.77 4.57 -17.80
N GLY A 179 14.99 5.04 -17.54
CA GLY A 179 16.23 4.32 -17.82
C GLY A 179 16.54 3.22 -16.80
N LYS A 180 17.75 2.68 -16.83
CA LYS A 180 18.22 1.61 -15.93
C LYS A 180 18.61 2.10 -14.53
N GLY A 181 18.56 3.41 -14.29
CA GLY A 181 18.87 3.99 -12.98
C GLY A 181 17.89 3.53 -11.90
N LYS A 182 18.25 3.78 -10.64
CA LYS A 182 17.34 3.52 -9.52
C LYS A 182 16.21 4.56 -9.49
N GLY A 183 15.12 4.22 -8.80
CA GLY A 183 14.08 5.19 -8.50
C GLY A 183 14.55 6.25 -7.50
N THR A 184 13.91 7.41 -7.55
CA THR A 184 14.09 8.54 -6.62
C THR A 184 13.89 8.14 -5.15
N ALA A 185 14.70 8.59 -4.20
CA ALA A 185 14.35 8.41 -2.78
C ALA A 185 13.29 9.44 -2.37
N LEU A 186 12.22 9.04 -1.67
CA LEU A 186 11.17 9.93 -1.18
C LEU A 186 11.02 9.83 0.35
N SER A 187 11.20 10.95 1.04
CA SER A 187 11.11 11.08 2.50
C SER A 187 10.08 12.15 2.86
N LEU A 188 9.13 11.78 3.73
CA LEU A 188 8.15 12.70 4.31
C LEU A 188 8.28 12.67 5.84
N GLN A 189 8.53 13.82 6.45
CA GLN A 189 8.74 13.94 7.89
C GLN A 189 7.91 15.09 8.45
N ALA A 190 7.06 14.80 9.43
CA ALA A 190 6.27 15.78 10.16
C ALA A 190 6.37 15.55 11.67
N GLU A 191 6.41 16.62 12.47
CA GLU A 191 6.35 16.51 13.93
C GLU A 191 4.93 16.16 14.44
N GLU A 192 3.90 16.53 13.68
CA GLU A 192 2.50 16.21 13.99
C GLU A 192 1.91 15.27 12.93
N ASN A 193 1.12 15.78 11.97
CA ASN A 193 0.30 14.94 11.10
C ASN A 193 0.83 14.88 9.68
N ILE A 194 0.66 13.73 9.03
CA ILE A 194 0.65 13.63 7.57
C ILE A 194 -0.74 13.14 7.14
N GLU A 195 -1.37 13.84 6.22
CA GLU A 195 -2.74 13.56 5.76
C GLU A 195 -2.78 13.46 4.24
N PHE A 196 -3.28 12.34 3.72
CA PHE A 196 -3.70 12.20 2.32
C PHE A 196 -5.22 12.10 2.29
N SER A 197 -5.87 13.08 1.67
CA SER A 197 -7.34 13.11 1.65
C SER A 197 -7.90 13.84 0.44
N GLY A 198 -9.17 13.53 0.16
CA GLY A 198 -9.99 14.25 -0.79
C GLY A 198 -9.63 14.01 -2.26
N LYS A 199 -10.53 14.49 -3.11
CA LYS A 199 -10.43 14.39 -4.56
C LYS A 199 -10.49 15.77 -5.20
N ASN A 200 -9.87 15.91 -6.38
CA ASN A 200 -10.00 17.11 -7.17
C ASN A 200 -11.32 17.13 -7.96
N VAL A 201 -11.53 18.20 -8.73
CA VAL A 201 -12.70 18.38 -9.60
C VAL A 201 -12.77 17.37 -10.76
N GLU A 202 -11.67 16.69 -11.06
CA GLU A 202 -11.55 15.62 -12.07
C GLU A 202 -11.76 14.23 -11.43
N ASN A 203 -12.26 14.19 -10.18
CA ASN A 203 -12.49 12.95 -9.43
C ASN A 203 -11.22 12.12 -9.18
N SER A 204 -10.04 12.74 -9.25
CA SER A 204 -8.76 12.10 -8.92
C SER A 204 -8.47 12.20 -7.43
N ALA A 205 -8.16 11.06 -6.79
CA ALA A 205 -7.67 10.98 -5.43
C ALA A 205 -6.26 11.57 -5.24
N SER A 206 -5.95 11.99 -4.02
CA SER A 206 -4.57 12.26 -3.63
C SER A 206 -3.74 10.97 -3.68
N ARG A 207 -2.51 11.04 -4.21
CA ARG A 207 -1.67 9.84 -4.38
C ARG A 207 -0.17 10.10 -4.45
N ILE A 208 0.59 9.10 -4.02
CA ILE A 208 2.01 8.93 -4.31
C ILE A 208 2.18 7.77 -5.29
N SER A 209 2.89 8.03 -6.40
CA SER A 209 3.27 6.99 -7.34
C SER A 209 4.75 7.05 -7.66
N HIS A 210 5.45 6.05 -7.16
CA HIS A 210 6.90 5.96 -7.13
C HIS A 210 7.36 4.76 -7.98
N TRP A 211 7.99 4.95 -9.14
CA TRP A 211 8.25 3.80 -10.01
C TRP A 211 9.44 3.84 -10.96
N THR A 212 9.82 2.65 -11.46
CA THR A 212 10.84 2.45 -12.51
C THR A 212 10.25 1.75 -13.74
N GLY A 213 10.71 2.16 -14.92
CA GLY A 213 10.11 1.80 -16.21
C GLY A 213 10.93 0.90 -17.11
N SER A 214 12.26 0.83 -16.94
CA SER A 214 13.12 0.08 -17.85
C SER A 214 12.86 -1.42 -17.80
N LYS A 215 12.61 -2.02 -18.96
CA LYS A 215 12.39 -3.47 -19.12
C LYS A 215 13.66 -4.24 -19.47
N GLU A 216 14.77 -3.52 -19.62
CA GLU A 216 16.05 -4.11 -19.99
C GLU A 216 16.66 -4.93 -18.84
N GLU A 217 17.62 -5.80 -19.18
CA GLU A 217 18.44 -6.46 -18.17
C GLU A 217 19.26 -5.41 -17.40
N GLY A 218 19.30 -5.55 -16.08
CA GLY A 218 19.98 -4.60 -15.19
C GLY A 218 19.20 -3.30 -14.94
N ALA A 219 17.88 -3.30 -15.15
CA ALA A 219 17.02 -2.20 -14.72
C ALA A 219 17.09 -2.01 -13.20
N GLY A 220 17.20 -0.75 -12.77
CA GLY A 220 17.29 -0.40 -11.35
C GLY A 220 16.01 -0.65 -10.58
N ASP A 221 16.19 -0.89 -9.28
CA ASP A 221 15.09 -1.00 -8.33
C ASP A 221 14.37 0.34 -8.21
N ALA A 222 13.06 0.30 -7.93
CA ALA A 222 12.35 1.49 -7.48
C ALA A 222 12.97 2.00 -6.16
N GLY A 223 12.94 3.31 -5.99
CA GLY A 223 13.59 3.99 -4.89
C GLY A 223 12.91 3.69 -3.56
N THR A 224 13.55 4.16 -2.48
CA THR A 224 13.01 3.99 -1.14
C THR A 224 11.94 5.04 -0.84
N PHE A 225 10.91 4.65 -0.12
CA PHE A 225 9.89 5.55 0.39
C PHE A 225 9.82 5.49 1.91
N SER A 226 9.83 6.66 2.57
CA SER A 226 9.70 6.71 4.02
C SER A 226 8.75 7.80 4.51
N ILE A 227 8.01 7.46 5.56
CA ILE A 227 7.19 8.38 6.33
C ILE A 227 7.62 8.35 7.79
N LYS A 228 7.78 9.54 8.39
CA LYS A 228 7.83 9.72 9.84
C LYS A 228 6.83 10.80 10.27
N ALA A 229 5.91 10.45 11.16
CA ALA A 229 4.94 11.41 11.70
C ALA A 229 4.49 11.01 13.10
N LYS A 230 3.81 11.90 13.81
CA LYS A 230 3.07 11.51 15.01
C LYS A 230 1.77 10.80 14.65
N ASN A 231 1.04 11.29 13.65
CA ASN A 231 -0.16 10.64 13.11
C ASN A 231 -0.11 10.59 11.58
N LEU A 232 -0.64 9.52 10.98
CA LEU A 232 -0.80 9.38 9.54
C LEU A 232 -2.25 8.99 9.20
N LEU A 233 -2.91 9.79 8.37
CA LEU A 233 -4.22 9.51 7.80
C LEU A 233 -4.10 9.33 6.28
N ILE A 234 -4.63 8.21 5.78
CA ILE A 234 -4.82 7.94 4.35
C ILE A 234 -6.31 7.69 4.14
N ASP A 235 -6.98 8.65 3.51
CA ASP A 235 -8.43 8.66 3.30
C ASP A 235 -8.75 8.76 1.79
N GLY A 236 -9.35 7.70 1.24
CA GLY A 236 -9.60 7.53 -0.19
C GLY A 236 -8.39 7.80 -1.09
N SER A 237 -7.17 7.43 -0.65
CA SER A 237 -5.90 7.83 -1.26
C SER A 237 -4.92 6.65 -1.44
N ASP A 238 -3.95 6.80 -2.35
CA ASP A 238 -3.01 5.73 -2.69
C ASP A 238 -1.54 6.11 -2.42
N ILE A 239 -0.76 5.19 -1.85
CA ILE A 239 0.69 5.27 -1.76
C ILE A 239 1.28 4.03 -2.42
N THR A 240 1.96 4.22 -3.55
CA THR A 240 2.41 3.11 -4.40
C THR A 240 3.89 3.22 -4.74
N THR A 241 4.60 2.11 -4.61
CA THR A 241 5.94 1.89 -5.16
C THR A 241 5.87 0.72 -6.16
N TRP A 242 6.36 0.89 -7.38
CA TRP A 242 6.22 -0.17 -8.38
C TRP A 242 7.29 -0.17 -9.47
N THR A 243 7.38 -1.29 -10.20
CA THR A 243 8.31 -1.46 -11.31
C THR A 243 7.62 -2.11 -12.50
N SER A 244 7.97 -1.66 -13.70
CA SER A 244 7.61 -2.33 -14.97
C SER A 244 8.70 -3.27 -15.46
N GLY A 245 9.85 -3.30 -14.79
CA GLY A 245 11.09 -3.91 -15.25
C GLY A 245 11.49 -5.20 -14.55
N THR A 246 12.79 -5.50 -14.64
CA THR A 246 13.46 -6.61 -13.95
C THR A 246 14.00 -6.22 -12.57
N GLY A 247 14.14 -4.93 -12.27
CA GLY A 247 14.47 -4.42 -10.93
C GLY A 247 13.33 -4.64 -9.94
N LYS A 248 13.62 -4.54 -8.64
CA LYS A 248 12.64 -4.73 -7.56
C LYS A 248 11.70 -3.52 -7.42
N ALA A 249 10.50 -3.75 -6.91
CA ALA A 249 9.67 -2.66 -6.40
C ALA A 249 10.34 -2.03 -5.16
N GLY A 250 9.93 -0.80 -4.82
CA GLY A 250 10.62 0.00 -3.81
C GLY A 250 10.35 -0.49 -2.39
N ASP A 251 11.35 -0.33 -1.52
CA ASP A 251 11.17 -0.56 -0.08
C ASP A 251 10.41 0.61 0.55
N MET A 252 9.47 0.28 1.43
CA MET A 252 8.62 1.25 2.12
C MET A 252 8.77 1.13 3.64
N VAL A 253 9.03 2.27 4.29
CA VAL A 253 9.18 2.35 5.75
C VAL A 253 8.30 3.45 6.31
N ILE A 254 7.24 3.08 7.00
CA ILE A 254 6.30 4.01 7.62
C ILE A 254 6.40 3.88 9.14
N ARG A 255 6.79 4.97 9.80
CA ARG A 255 6.87 5.06 11.26
C ARG A 255 5.99 6.18 11.77
N VAL A 256 5.02 5.82 12.59
CA VAL A 256 4.05 6.73 13.18
C VAL A 256 4.12 6.62 14.70
N GLU A 257 4.11 7.72 15.43
CA GLU A 257 4.25 7.64 16.90
C GLU A 257 2.96 7.20 17.60
N GLU A 258 1.82 7.69 17.10
CA GLU A 258 0.49 7.43 17.65
C GLU A 258 -0.31 6.57 16.65
N THR A 259 -1.14 7.18 15.80
CA THR A 259 -2.13 6.45 15.01
C THR A 259 -1.84 6.48 13.52
N LEU A 260 -1.83 5.30 12.90
CA LEU A 260 -2.00 5.12 11.47
C LEU A 260 -3.45 4.73 11.16
N SER A 261 -4.16 5.55 10.40
CA SER A 261 -5.51 5.26 9.91
C SER A 261 -5.53 5.18 8.39
N ILE A 262 -5.99 4.04 7.86
CA ILE A 262 -6.16 3.79 6.43
C ILE A 262 -7.62 3.45 6.20
N GLY A 263 -8.34 4.33 5.51
CA GLY A 263 -9.79 4.23 5.32
C GLY A 263 -10.28 4.98 4.08
N GLY A 264 -11.60 5.04 3.93
CA GLY A 264 -12.23 5.73 2.80
C GLY A 264 -12.04 5.05 1.46
N GLU A 265 -12.89 5.44 0.52
CA GLU A 265 -12.94 4.88 -0.83
C GLU A 265 -12.26 5.82 -1.84
N ASN A 266 -11.35 5.26 -2.62
CA ASN A 266 -10.73 5.95 -3.74
C ASN A 266 -11.78 6.16 -4.84
N PRO A 267 -12.19 7.41 -5.09
CA PRO A 267 -13.28 7.72 -6.01
C PRO A 267 -12.96 7.43 -7.48
N SER A 268 -11.69 7.18 -7.80
CA SER A 268 -11.25 6.84 -9.16
C SER A 268 -11.31 5.33 -9.45
N SER A 269 -11.27 4.47 -8.42
CA SER A 269 -11.23 3.01 -8.59
C SER A 269 -12.31 2.25 -7.82
N ASN A 270 -13.06 2.91 -6.93
CA ASN A 270 -13.98 2.29 -5.97
C ASN A 270 -13.31 1.24 -5.07
N GLU A 271 -11.99 1.33 -4.91
CA GLU A 271 -11.21 0.54 -3.95
C GLU A 271 -11.06 1.33 -2.65
N GLY A 272 -10.77 0.68 -1.53
CA GLY A 272 -10.32 1.39 -0.33
C GLY A 272 -8.96 2.07 -0.54
N SER A 273 -8.49 2.81 0.47
CA SER A 273 -7.13 3.38 0.48
C SER A 273 -6.04 2.30 0.48
N ARG A 274 -4.88 2.61 -0.12
CA ARG A 274 -3.90 1.55 -0.45
C ARG A 274 -2.46 1.95 -0.15
N ILE A 275 -1.74 1.05 0.51
CA ILE A 275 -0.27 1.09 0.60
C ILE A 275 0.28 -0.12 -0.18
N TYR A 276 1.06 0.14 -1.23
CA TYR A 276 1.51 -0.89 -2.17
C TYR A 276 3.00 -0.86 -2.49
N SER A 277 3.59 -2.05 -2.58
CA SER A 277 4.88 -2.30 -3.24
C SER A 277 4.78 -3.50 -4.17
N LEU A 278 4.81 -3.29 -5.49
CA LEU A 278 4.64 -4.39 -6.46
C LEU A 278 5.29 -4.19 -7.85
N PRO A 279 5.65 -5.27 -8.55
CA PRO A 279 5.86 -5.28 -9.98
C PRO A 279 4.50 -5.45 -10.69
N PHE A 280 4.18 -4.56 -11.62
CA PHE A 280 2.87 -4.59 -12.31
C PHE A 280 2.73 -5.84 -13.20
N GLY A 281 1.50 -6.26 -13.52
CA GLY A 281 1.27 -7.48 -14.30
C GLY A 281 1.85 -7.49 -15.72
N SER A 282 2.30 -6.35 -16.23
CA SER A 282 3.02 -6.21 -17.51
C SER A 282 4.55 -6.22 -17.38
N SER A 283 5.07 -6.42 -16.16
CA SER A 283 6.50 -6.45 -15.86
C SER A 283 7.20 -7.66 -16.45
N THR A 284 8.52 -7.54 -16.65
CA THR A 284 9.38 -8.62 -17.14
C THR A 284 9.95 -9.50 -16.03
N GLY A 285 9.53 -9.32 -14.76
CA GLY A 285 9.83 -10.24 -13.67
C GLY A 285 10.58 -9.70 -12.45
N GLY A 286 10.54 -8.38 -12.20
CA GLY A 286 11.01 -7.82 -10.93
C GLY A 286 10.27 -8.41 -9.73
N ASN A 287 10.93 -8.50 -8.58
CA ASN A 287 10.34 -8.96 -7.31
C ASN A 287 9.66 -7.79 -6.57
N GLY A 288 8.77 -8.10 -5.63
CA GLY A 288 8.32 -7.14 -4.63
C GLY A 288 9.49 -6.54 -3.82
N GLY A 289 9.30 -5.34 -3.29
CA GLY A 289 10.22 -4.74 -2.33
C GLY A 289 9.98 -5.31 -0.92
N SER A 290 10.02 -4.45 0.09
CA SER A 290 9.57 -4.76 1.44
C SER A 290 8.70 -3.63 2.00
N ILE A 291 7.79 -3.96 2.90
CA ILE A 291 6.94 -2.97 3.57
C ILE A 291 7.10 -3.13 5.08
N LEU A 292 7.55 -2.07 5.76
CA LEU A 292 7.59 -1.97 7.22
C LEU A 292 6.66 -0.85 7.67
N VAL A 293 5.70 -1.19 8.54
CA VAL A 293 4.77 -0.24 9.16
C VAL A 293 4.86 -0.38 10.68
N GLU A 294 5.15 0.72 11.37
CA GLU A 294 5.25 0.77 12.83
C GLU A 294 4.38 1.92 13.36
N ALA A 295 3.48 1.64 14.31
CA ALA A 295 2.69 2.65 15.00
C ALA A 295 2.39 2.28 16.47
N LYS A 296 1.73 3.15 17.21
CA LYS A 296 1.05 2.71 18.43
C LYS A 296 -0.24 1.97 18.08
N ASP A 297 -1.12 2.62 17.31
CA ASP A 297 -2.40 2.04 16.89
C ASP A 297 -2.49 2.07 15.35
N ILE A 298 -2.91 0.96 14.75
CA ILE A 298 -3.08 0.80 13.29
C ILE A 298 -4.53 0.41 13.01
N LEU A 299 -5.23 1.25 12.25
CA LEU A 299 -6.63 1.07 11.88
C LEU A 299 -6.73 0.94 10.36
N ILE A 300 -7.24 -0.19 9.87
CA ILE A 300 -7.44 -0.48 8.45
C ILE A 300 -8.91 -0.83 8.23
N MET A 301 -9.62 0.02 7.49
CA MET A 301 -11.08 -0.04 7.35
C MET A 301 -11.55 0.25 5.92
N ASP A 302 -12.84 0.11 5.68
CA ASP A 302 -13.50 0.50 4.41
C ASP A 302 -12.88 -0.13 3.16
N GLY A 303 -12.50 -1.41 3.23
CA GLY A 303 -11.85 -2.13 2.14
C GLY A 303 -10.43 -1.65 1.81
N SER A 304 -9.83 -0.84 2.68
CA SER A 304 -8.44 -0.36 2.56
C SER A 304 -7.45 -1.41 3.02
N TYR A 305 -6.19 -1.34 2.59
CA TYR A 305 -5.21 -2.38 2.93
C TYR A 305 -3.74 -1.97 2.73
N ILE A 306 -2.85 -2.77 3.36
CA ILE A 306 -1.40 -2.76 3.13
C ILE A 306 -1.06 -4.01 2.31
N SER A 307 -0.37 -3.87 1.19
CA SER A 307 -0.18 -4.98 0.26
C SER A 307 1.20 -5.02 -0.41
N GLY A 308 1.90 -6.12 -0.19
CA GLY A 308 3.06 -6.58 -0.95
C GLY A 308 2.70 -7.53 -2.11
N THR A 309 1.43 -7.54 -2.53
CA THR A 309 0.94 -8.50 -3.53
C THR A 309 1.56 -8.27 -4.90
N VAL A 310 1.99 -9.35 -5.54
CA VAL A 310 2.62 -9.31 -6.86
C VAL A 310 1.72 -9.91 -7.92
N PHE A 311 1.55 -9.16 -9.03
CA PHE A 311 0.75 -9.56 -10.20
C PHE A 311 1.61 -9.91 -11.43
N GLY A 312 2.94 -9.78 -11.30
CA GLY A 312 3.93 -10.17 -12.30
C GLY A 312 4.60 -11.52 -12.00
N PRO A 313 5.64 -11.90 -12.75
CA PRO A 313 6.39 -13.14 -12.53
C PRO A 313 7.34 -13.13 -11.31
N GLY A 314 7.34 -12.07 -10.50
CA GLY A 314 8.23 -11.90 -9.35
C GLY A 314 7.72 -12.54 -8.06
N ASP A 315 8.61 -12.72 -7.09
CA ASP A 315 8.22 -13.10 -5.73
C ASP A 315 7.48 -11.94 -5.02
N GLY A 316 6.54 -12.28 -4.15
CA GLY A 316 5.82 -11.35 -3.26
C GLY A 316 6.75 -10.49 -2.40
N ALA A 317 6.30 -9.29 -2.02
CA ALA A 317 7.03 -8.48 -1.05
C ALA A 317 6.77 -8.95 0.38
N ASP A 318 7.80 -8.98 1.22
CA ASP A 318 7.65 -9.22 2.65
C ASP A 318 6.98 -8.02 3.32
N VAL A 319 6.04 -8.28 4.23
CA VAL A 319 5.28 -7.24 4.94
C VAL A 319 5.44 -7.41 6.45
N THR A 320 5.92 -6.38 7.13
CA THR A 320 6.04 -6.33 8.59
C THR A 320 5.17 -5.20 9.13
N VAL A 321 4.24 -5.52 10.02
CA VAL A 321 3.34 -4.55 10.66
C VAL A 321 3.46 -4.67 12.18
N ARG A 322 3.82 -3.58 12.85
CA ARG A 322 4.01 -3.54 14.30
C ARG A 322 3.18 -2.44 14.93
N ALA A 323 2.36 -2.80 15.90
CA ALA A 323 1.66 -1.88 16.77
C ALA A 323 2.07 -2.10 18.22
N THR A 324 2.44 -1.05 18.96
CA THR A 324 2.63 -1.21 20.42
C THR A 324 1.32 -1.32 21.19
N GLY A 325 0.24 -0.80 20.61
CA GLY A 325 -1.16 -0.92 21.04
C GLY A 325 -1.94 -1.86 20.13
N MET A 326 -2.94 -1.37 19.42
CA MET A 326 -3.90 -2.20 18.68
C MET A 326 -3.64 -2.22 17.17
N ILE A 327 -3.87 -3.38 16.55
CA ILE A 327 -4.14 -3.50 15.11
C ILE A 327 -5.62 -3.88 14.95
N LEU A 328 -6.38 -3.02 14.27
CA LEU A 328 -7.77 -3.29 13.88
C LEU A 328 -7.87 -3.38 12.36
N LEU A 329 -8.30 -4.53 11.87
CA LEU A 329 -8.70 -4.76 10.48
C LEU A 329 -10.21 -4.98 10.46
N THR A 330 -10.96 -4.14 9.76
CA THR A 330 -12.43 -4.25 9.77
C THR A 330 -13.05 -3.98 8.42
N GLY A 331 -13.94 -4.89 8.03
CA GLY A 331 -14.92 -4.63 7.00
C GLY A 331 -14.44 -4.87 5.57
N VAL A 332 -15.38 -4.58 4.68
CA VAL A 332 -15.28 -4.74 3.23
C VAL A 332 -16.01 -3.53 2.65
N ASN A 333 -15.50 -2.93 1.59
CA ASN A 333 -16.18 -1.81 0.94
C ASN A 333 -17.34 -2.27 0.05
N ASP A 334 -18.13 -1.34 -0.47
CA ASP A 334 -19.32 -1.64 -1.29
C ASP A 334 -19.01 -2.37 -2.61
N ALA A 335 -17.76 -2.32 -3.06
CA ALA A 335 -17.28 -3.08 -4.21
C ALA A 335 -16.87 -4.53 -3.86
N GLY A 336 -16.80 -4.88 -2.57
CA GLY A 336 -16.37 -6.19 -2.10
C GLY A 336 -14.88 -6.33 -1.83
N TYR A 337 -14.12 -5.22 -1.84
CA TYR A 337 -12.71 -5.22 -1.46
C TYR A 337 -12.57 -5.35 0.06
N VAL A 338 -11.72 -6.27 0.46
CA VAL A 338 -11.54 -6.64 1.86
C VAL A 338 -10.45 -5.79 2.51
N SER A 339 -10.69 -5.33 3.74
CA SER A 339 -9.63 -4.70 4.51
C SER A 339 -8.60 -5.71 4.99
N GLY A 340 -7.31 -5.39 4.87
CA GLY A 340 -6.31 -6.39 5.22
C GLY A 340 -4.84 -6.03 5.09
N ILE A 341 -4.03 -7.07 5.35
CA ILE A 341 -2.58 -7.08 5.16
C ILE A 341 -2.24 -8.25 4.22
N PHE A 342 -1.60 -7.95 3.09
CA PHE A 342 -1.43 -8.91 2.01
C PHE A 342 0.02 -9.03 1.56
N ALA A 343 0.45 -10.24 1.22
CA ALA A 343 1.75 -10.52 0.60
C ALA A 343 1.62 -11.58 -0.50
N ASN A 344 0.49 -11.55 -1.23
CA ASN A 344 0.09 -12.61 -2.15
C ASN A 344 0.96 -12.66 -3.44
N SER A 345 0.90 -13.78 -4.17
CA SER A 345 1.42 -13.88 -5.55
C SER A 345 0.32 -14.38 -6.51
N ASN A 346 -0.21 -13.45 -7.30
CA ASN A 346 -1.39 -13.66 -8.15
C ASN A 346 -1.12 -13.14 -9.59
N PRO A 347 -0.26 -13.79 -10.38
CA PRO A 347 0.08 -13.30 -11.72
C PRO A 347 -1.15 -13.23 -12.65
N LEU A 348 -1.33 -12.08 -13.31
CA LEU A 348 -2.46 -11.83 -14.22
C LEU A 348 -2.17 -12.24 -15.68
N ARG A 349 -0.91 -12.56 -16.04
CA ARG A 349 -0.49 -12.86 -17.42
C ARG A 349 0.04 -14.28 -17.58
N LYS A 350 0.45 -14.63 -18.82
CA LYS A 350 1.00 -15.94 -19.24
C LYS A 350 2.27 -16.41 -18.49
N SER A 351 2.72 -15.71 -17.46
CA SER A 351 3.81 -16.12 -16.57
C SER A 351 3.30 -17.05 -15.46
N GLY A 352 4.12 -18.01 -15.04
CA GLY A 352 3.84 -18.78 -13.82
C GLY A 352 3.91 -17.89 -12.57
N ALA A 353 3.18 -18.26 -11.51
CA ALA A 353 3.29 -17.56 -10.24
C ALA A 353 4.61 -17.92 -9.56
N LYS A 354 5.16 -16.97 -8.83
CA LYS A 354 6.28 -17.21 -7.91
C LYS A 354 5.76 -17.25 -6.48
N ASN A 355 6.67 -17.26 -5.50
CA ASN A 355 6.27 -17.42 -4.12
C ASN A 355 5.61 -16.14 -3.61
N ALA A 356 4.65 -16.29 -2.69
CA ALA A 356 4.18 -15.18 -1.87
C ALA A 356 5.28 -14.71 -0.89
N GLY A 357 5.18 -13.47 -0.42
CA GLY A 357 6.09 -12.90 0.58
C GLY A 357 5.65 -13.24 2.00
N ASP A 358 6.56 -13.23 2.97
CA ASP A 358 6.22 -13.52 4.37
C ASP A 358 5.52 -12.31 5.04
N ILE A 359 4.62 -12.58 5.99
CA ILE A 359 3.98 -11.54 6.81
C ILE A 359 4.38 -11.72 8.28
N ASN A 360 4.85 -10.63 8.89
CA ASN A 360 5.12 -10.57 10.33
C ASN A 360 4.24 -9.50 10.98
N VAL A 361 3.45 -9.90 11.97
CA VAL A 361 2.55 -9.01 12.73
C VAL A 361 2.91 -9.04 14.20
N GLU A 362 3.18 -7.88 14.77
CA GLU A 362 3.38 -7.70 16.22
C GLU A 362 2.38 -6.69 16.77
N ALA A 363 1.65 -7.03 17.84
CA ALA A 363 0.65 -6.13 18.43
C ALA A 363 0.52 -6.24 19.96
N GLY A 364 -0.02 -5.20 20.58
CA GLY A 364 -0.66 -5.29 21.90
C GLY A 364 -1.97 -6.08 21.83
N GLU A 365 -2.83 -5.74 20.87
CA GLU A 365 -4.08 -6.44 20.56
C GLU A 365 -4.27 -6.53 19.04
N LEU A 366 -4.87 -7.63 18.57
CA LEU A 366 -5.21 -7.83 17.16
C LEU A 366 -6.69 -8.15 17.02
N ILE A 367 -7.42 -7.31 16.30
CA ILE A 367 -8.84 -7.49 16.00
C ILE A 367 -9.00 -7.57 14.48
N ILE A 368 -9.60 -8.66 14.01
CA ILE A 368 -9.94 -8.86 12.59
C ILE A 368 -11.43 -9.18 12.53
N GLU A 369 -12.21 -8.30 11.93
CA GLU A 369 -13.67 -8.44 11.91
C GLU A 369 -14.33 -8.09 10.59
N LYS A 370 -15.59 -8.53 10.44
CA LYS A 370 -16.49 -8.16 9.33
C LYS A 370 -15.91 -8.46 7.94
N GLY A 371 -15.18 -9.57 7.82
CA GLY A 371 -14.61 -10.07 6.57
C GLY A 371 -13.16 -9.66 6.32
N ALA A 372 -12.57 -8.82 7.15
CA ALA A 372 -11.17 -8.41 7.03
C ALA A 372 -10.20 -9.59 7.17
N MET A 373 -8.98 -9.49 6.64
CA MET A 373 -8.02 -10.60 6.71
C MET A 373 -6.53 -10.25 6.60
N ILE A 374 -5.70 -11.23 6.93
CA ILE A 374 -4.25 -11.25 6.67
C ILE A 374 -3.96 -12.43 5.75
N SER A 375 -3.29 -12.22 4.61
CA SER A 375 -3.07 -13.30 3.64
C SER A 375 -1.70 -13.26 2.94
N SER A 376 -1.06 -14.43 2.86
CA SER A 376 0.21 -14.67 2.14
C SER A 376 0.04 -15.85 1.16
N SER A 377 -0.94 -15.71 0.28
CA SER A 377 -1.43 -16.78 -0.59
C SER A 377 -0.88 -16.69 -2.01
N THR A 378 -0.92 -17.80 -2.76
CA THR A 378 -0.61 -17.84 -4.19
C THR A 378 -1.80 -18.35 -4.98
N LEU A 379 -2.00 -17.78 -6.17
CA LEU A 379 -3.01 -18.23 -7.13
C LEU A 379 -2.40 -18.32 -8.53
N ALA A 380 -2.37 -19.52 -9.09
CA ALA A 380 -2.08 -19.74 -10.51
C ALA A 380 -3.35 -19.93 -11.33
N ARG A 381 -3.35 -19.41 -12.56
CA ARG A 381 -4.44 -19.53 -13.53
C ARG A 381 -3.96 -20.16 -14.84
N ASP A 382 -4.91 -20.60 -15.66
CA ASP A 382 -4.71 -21.18 -16.99
C ASP A 382 -3.78 -22.40 -17.03
N GLY A 383 -3.89 -23.32 -16.08
CA GLY A 383 -3.11 -24.55 -16.10
C GLY A 383 -1.64 -24.39 -15.72
N ARG A 384 -1.29 -23.28 -15.07
CA ARG A 384 0.08 -23.03 -14.60
C ARG A 384 0.31 -23.55 -13.20
N GLN A 385 1.59 -23.68 -12.86
CA GLN A 385 2.01 -23.98 -11.50
C GLN A 385 2.01 -22.72 -10.63
N SER A 386 1.46 -22.79 -9.42
CA SER A 386 1.60 -21.72 -8.43
C SER A 386 2.98 -21.75 -7.77
N GLY A 387 3.47 -20.63 -7.23
CA GLY A 387 4.58 -20.67 -6.29
C GLY A 387 4.10 -21.05 -4.88
N LYS A 388 5.04 -21.15 -3.94
CA LYS A 388 4.71 -21.50 -2.56
C LYS A 388 4.00 -20.34 -1.85
N GLY A 389 3.05 -20.67 -0.97
CA GLY A 389 2.53 -19.69 0.00
C GLY A 389 3.66 -19.21 0.92
N GLY A 390 3.58 -17.95 1.37
CA GLY A 390 4.52 -17.42 2.35
C GLY A 390 4.08 -17.78 3.77
N ASN A 391 4.95 -17.52 4.74
CA ASN A 391 4.65 -17.76 6.15
C ASN A 391 4.01 -16.52 6.77
N ILE A 392 3.11 -16.75 7.74
CA ILE A 392 2.54 -15.69 8.56
C ILE A 392 2.95 -15.93 10.02
N ASN A 393 3.67 -14.98 10.60
CA ASN A 393 4.03 -14.98 12.02
C ASN A 393 3.27 -13.86 12.74
N VAL A 394 2.46 -14.21 13.73
CA VAL A 394 1.66 -13.28 14.53
C VAL A 394 2.07 -13.40 15.99
N HIS A 395 2.57 -12.32 16.56
CA HIS A 395 2.96 -12.22 17.96
C HIS A 395 2.19 -11.10 18.65
N VAL A 396 1.26 -11.44 19.53
CA VAL A 396 0.37 -10.48 20.20
C VAL A 396 0.52 -10.61 21.71
N THR A 397 0.83 -9.51 22.41
CA THR A 397 1.04 -9.61 23.87
C THR A 397 -0.26 -9.81 24.64
N GLY A 398 -1.37 -9.26 24.13
CA GLY A 398 -2.73 -9.39 24.66
C GLY A 398 -3.60 -10.35 23.85
N ASN A 399 -4.75 -9.87 23.38
CA ASN A 399 -5.79 -10.71 22.79
C ASN A 399 -5.78 -10.67 21.26
N ILE A 400 -6.05 -11.83 20.65
CA ILE A 400 -6.46 -11.95 19.24
C ILE A 400 -7.96 -12.23 19.20
N SER A 401 -8.71 -11.41 18.47
CA SER A 401 -10.15 -11.60 18.21
C SER A 401 -10.42 -11.63 16.71
N LEU A 402 -10.85 -12.78 16.21
CA LEU A 402 -11.29 -12.99 14.82
C LEU A 402 -12.81 -13.21 14.82
N THR A 403 -13.58 -12.35 14.16
CA THR A 403 -15.05 -12.48 14.17
C THR A 403 -15.74 -12.11 12.86
N GLY A 404 -16.72 -12.92 12.49
CA GLY A 404 -17.61 -12.63 11.38
C GLY A 404 -17.01 -12.95 10.02
N ILE A 405 -17.73 -12.54 8.98
CA ILE A 405 -17.48 -12.88 7.58
C ILE A 405 -17.58 -11.63 6.69
N ASN A 406 -17.13 -11.75 5.44
CA ASN A 406 -17.45 -10.83 4.37
C ASN A 406 -18.96 -10.84 4.12
N LEU A 407 -19.62 -9.73 4.44
CA LEU A 407 -21.06 -9.59 4.32
C LEU A 407 -21.53 -9.56 2.86
N TYR A 408 -20.64 -9.35 1.89
CA TYR A 408 -20.95 -9.34 0.47
C TYR A 408 -20.71 -10.70 -0.22
N GLY A 409 -20.39 -11.74 0.57
CA GLY A 409 -20.19 -13.10 0.09
C GLY A 409 -18.73 -13.46 -0.17
N GLU A 410 -18.51 -14.73 -0.49
CA GLU A 410 -17.18 -15.30 -0.68
C GLU A 410 -16.51 -14.70 -1.93
N ASN A 411 -15.22 -14.40 -1.81
CA ASN A 411 -14.36 -14.01 -2.93
C ASN A 411 -13.14 -14.93 -2.98
N GLU A 412 -12.19 -14.64 -3.87
CA GLU A 412 -10.97 -15.43 -4.04
C GLU A 412 -10.13 -15.56 -2.76
N GLU A 413 -10.30 -14.66 -1.80
CA GLU A 413 -9.57 -14.69 -0.53
C GLU A 413 -10.33 -15.43 0.58
N GLY A 414 -11.65 -15.62 0.41
CA GLY A 414 -12.50 -16.42 1.29
C GLY A 414 -13.74 -15.68 1.78
N LEU A 415 -14.52 -16.35 2.62
CA LEU A 415 -15.72 -15.78 3.25
C LEU A 415 -15.45 -15.25 4.65
N GLY A 416 -14.69 -15.98 5.47
CA GLY A 416 -14.46 -15.62 6.87
C GLY A 416 -13.44 -14.50 7.04
N SER A 417 -13.58 -13.73 8.13
CA SER A 417 -12.46 -12.93 8.63
C SER A 417 -11.34 -13.85 9.07
N GLY A 418 -10.07 -13.48 8.91
CA GLY A 418 -9.04 -14.44 9.34
C GLY A 418 -7.60 -14.21 8.92
N ILE A 419 -6.82 -15.27 9.11
CA ILE A 419 -5.40 -15.37 8.76
C ILE A 419 -5.23 -16.57 7.83
N PHE A 420 -4.77 -16.33 6.61
CA PHE A 420 -4.86 -17.30 5.53
C PHE A 420 -3.56 -17.46 4.74
N VAL A 421 -3.16 -18.71 4.53
CA VAL A 421 -2.08 -19.07 3.60
C VAL A 421 -2.58 -20.16 2.67
N TYR A 422 -3.04 -19.76 1.49
CA TYR A 422 -3.49 -20.70 0.48
C TYR A 422 -2.52 -20.77 -0.69
N SER A 423 -2.30 -21.98 -1.21
CA SER A 423 -1.65 -22.17 -2.51
C SER A 423 -2.65 -22.83 -3.44
N ARG A 424 -3.09 -22.09 -4.46
CA ARG A 424 -4.21 -22.47 -5.32
C ARG A 424 -3.87 -22.49 -6.80
N SER A 425 -4.55 -23.34 -7.58
CA SER A 425 -4.43 -23.37 -9.04
C SER A 425 -5.74 -23.67 -9.77
N VAL A 426 -6.03 -22.89 -10.81
CA VAL A 426 -7.16 -23.16 -11.72
C VAL A 426 -6.67 -23.90 -12.97
N GLY A 427 -6.99 -25.20 -13.02
CA GLY A 427 -6.68 -26.09 -14.14
C GLY A 427 -5.21 -26.54 -14.24
N GLY A 428 -4.39 -26.22 -13.22
CA GLY A 428 -2.96 -26.54 -13.14
C GLY A 428 -2.60 -27.27 -11.85
N GLN A 429 -1.39 -27.04 -11.32
CA GLN A 429 -0.94 -27.62 -10.05
C GLN A 429 -0.57 -26.50 -9.07
N ALA A 430 -1.15 -26.52 -7.87
CA ALA A 430 -0.66 -25.68 -6.79
C ALA A 430 0.64 -26.24 -6.19
N SER A 431 1.46 -25.38 -5.59
CA SER A 431 2.65 -25.73 -4.81
C SER A 431 2.34 -25.81 -3.30
N ASP A 432 3.33 -26.12 -2.48
CA ASP A 432 3.15 -26.18 -1.01
C ASP A 432 2.64 -24.85 -0.44
N ALA A 433 1.71 -24.92 0.50
CA ALA A 433 1.31 -23.78 1.31
C ALA A 433 2.38 -23.45 2.37
N GLY A 434 2.47 -22.18 2.77
CA GLY A 434 3.34 -21.73 3.85
C GLY A 434 2.75 -21.96 5.23
N ASN A 435 3.53 -21.73 6.28
CA ASN A 435 3.13 -22.03 7.66
C ASN A 435 2.54 -20.81 8.37
N ILE A 436 1.76 -21.06 9.41
CA ILE A 436 1.21 -20.01 10.29
C ILE A 436 1.73 -20.26 11.72
N LEU A 437 2.33 -19.23 12.32
CA LEU A 437 2.70 -19.18 13.73
C LEU A 437 1.88 -18.11 14.42
N ILE A 438 1.20 -18.46 15.51
CA ILE A 438 0.45 -17.53 16.35
C ILE A 438 0.90 -17.68 17.80
N GLU A 439 1.29 -16.57 18.40
CA GLU A 439 1.61 -16.46 19.82
C GLU A 439 0.77 -15.33 20.43
N ALA A 440 -0.04 -15.63 21.45
CA ALA A 440 -0.89 -14.63 22.08
C ALA A 440 -1.20 -14.85 23.57
N GLY A 441 -1.74 -13.82 24.24
CA GLY A 441 -2.35 -13.93 25.56
C GLY A 441 -3.60 -14.80 25.53
N SER A 442 -4.59 -14.45 24.71
CA SER A 442 -5.80 -15.24 24.43
C SER A 442 -6.18 -15.18 22.96
N LEU A 443 -6.93 -16.18 22.48
CA LEU A 443 -7.43 -16.27 21.11
C LEU A 443 -8.94 -16.56 21.10
N SER A 444 -9.71 -15.71 20.42
CA SER A 444 -11.13 -15.93 20.15
C SER A 444 -11.40 -15.97 18.65
N ILE A 445 -12.10 -17.02 18.18
CA ILE A 445 -12.52 -17.19 16.79
C ILE A 445 -14.03 -17.44 16.78
N THR A 446 -14.79 -16.50 16.24
CA THR A 446 -16.26 -16.53 16.30
C THR A 446 -16.92 -16.19 14.98
N GLU A 447 -18.21 -16.54 14.86
CA GLU A 447 -19.09 -16.06 13.78
C GLU A 447 -18.59 -16.40 12.36
N GLY A 448 -17.89 -17.52 12.20
CA GLY A 448 -17.38 -18.00 10.90
C GLY A 448 -16.00 -17.47 10.51
N ALA A 449 -15.28 -16.80 11.41
CA ALA A 449 -13.89 -16.43 11.20
C ALA A 449 -12.95 -17.64 11.26
N GLY A 450 -11.72 -17.55 10.76
CA GLY A 450 -10.80 -18.69 10.79
C GLY A 450 -9.32 -18.39 10.64
N ILE A 451 -8.53 -19.42 10.93
CA ILE A 451 -7.10 -19.47 10.63
C ILE A 451 -6.89 -20.69 9.74
N SER A 452 -6.27 -20.53 8.57
CA SER A 452 -6.13 -21.64 7.64
C SER A 452 -4.85 -21.60 6.84
N SER A 453 -4.22 -22.76 6.69
CA SER A 453 -3.15 -22.98 5.74
C SER A 453 -3.45 -24.22 4.90
N GLY A 454 -3.45 -24.08 3.58
CA GLY A 454 -3.78 -25.21 2.75
C GLY A 454 -3.61 -25.03 1.25
N THR A 455 -3.82 -26.12 0.53
CA THR A 455 -3.69 -26.16 -0.92
C THR A 455 -4.84 -26.91 -1.57
N ASP A 456 -5.12 -26.60 -2.84
CA ASP A 456 -6.15 -27.23 -3.66
C ASP A 456 -5.60 -28.23 -4.70
N SER A 457 -4.38 -28.75 -4.47
CA SER A 457 -3.73 -29.76 -5.32
C SER A 457 -3.06 -30.88 -4.53
N SER A 458 -2.34 -31.75 -5.23
CA SER A 458 -1.43 -32.79 -4.72
C SER A 458 -0.26 -32.26 -3.87
N ALA A 459 -0.10 -30.94 -3.72
CA ALA A 459 0.91 -30.34 -2.86
C ALA A 459 0.56 -30.42 -1.37
N GLN A 460 1.52 -30.07 -0.52
CA GLN A 460 1.35 -30.13 0.94
C GLN A 460 0.68 -28.86 1.47
N GLY A 461 -0.33 -29.03 2.33
CA GLY A 461 -0.83 -27.97 3.20
C GLY A 461 0.23 -27.57 4.25
N GLY A 462 0.13 -26.35 4.76
CA GLY A 462 1.12 -25.82 5.71
C GLY A 462 0.82 -26.22 7.15
N ASN A 463 1.84 -26.14 8.01
CA ASN A 463 1.66 -26.37 9.43
C ASN A 463 1.16 -25.10 10.12
N ILE A 464 0.35 -25.28 11.16
CA ILE A 464 -0.10 -24.19 12.02
C ILE A 464 0.33 -24.50 13.45
N LEU A 465 1.06 -23.56 14.04
CA LEU A 465 1.50 -23.60 15.43
C LEU A 465 0.84 -22.45 16.18
N VAL A 466 0.09 -22.76 17.24
CA VAL A 466 -0.64 -21.80 18.06
C VAL A 466 -0.21 -21.94 19.51
N ARG A 467 0.38 -20.91 20.10
CA ARG A 467 0.79 -20.86 21.50
C ARG A 467 0.07 -19.75 22.25
N ILE A 468 -0.79 -20.13 23.19
CA ILE A 468 -1.66 -19.20 23.90
C ILE A 468 -1.43 -19.32 25.40
N ASN A 469 -1.23 -18.17 26.05
CA ASN A 469 -0.87 -18.13 27.48
C ASN A 469 -2.06 -18.36 28.42
N ASP A 470 -3.28 -18.07 27.99
CA ASP A 470 -4.49 -18.18 28.83
C ASP A 470 -5.56 -19.12 28.23
N SER A 471 -6.29 -18.67 27.20
CA SER A 471 -7.38 -19.47 26.65
C SER A 471 -7.61 -19.31 25.15
N ILE A 472 -8.05 -20.41 24.54
CA ILE A 472 -8.59 -20.46 23.18
C ILE A 472 -10.11 -20.66 23.28
N LYS A 473 -10.85 -19.81 22.57
CA LYS A 473 -12.30 -19.96 22.38
C LYS A 473 -12.62 -19.98 20.88
N ILE A 474 -13.24 -21.07 20.42
CA ILE A 474 -13.73 -21.18 19.04
C ILE A 474 -15.23 -21.50 19.11
N SER A 475 -16.06 -20.65 18.50
CA SER A 475 -17.51 -20.83 18.56
C SER A 475 -18.25 -20.43 17.30
N GLY A 476 -19.25 -21.22 16.95
CA GLY A 476 -20.24 -20.85 15.94
C GLY A 476 -19.78 -21.04 14.50
N ASN A 477 -20.61 -20.55 13.60
CA ASN A 477 -20.40 -20.51 12.16
C ASN A 477 -21.19 -19.32 11.58
N SER A 478 -21.10 -19.12 10.27
CA SER A 478 -21.77 -18.01 9.59
C SER A 478 -23.22 -18.28 9.19
N ALA A 479 -23.82 -19.43 9.56
CA ALA A 479 -25.14 -19.82 9.07
C ALA A 479 -26.29 -18.88 9.48
N LYS A 480 -26.06 -18.07 10.53
CA LYS A 480 -27.03 -17.07 11.02
C LYS A 480 -26.74 -15.65 10.52
N ILE A 481 -25.71 -15.47 9.69
CA ILE A 481 -25.33 -14.17 9.16
C ILE A 481 -25.96 -14.04 7.78
N GLU A 482 -26.85 -13.06 7.63
CA GLU A 482 -27.44 -12.74 6.33
C GLU A 482 -26.40 -11.98 5.48
N LEU A 483 -26.16 -12.47 4.27
CA LEU A 483 -25.32 -11.78 3.30
C LEU A 483 -26.09 -10.58 2.73
N GLY A 484 -25.41 -9.44 2.65
CA GLY A 484 -25.83 -8.30 1.86
C GLY A 484 -25.57 -8.52 0.37
N THR A 485 -26.17 -7.65 -0.45
CA THR A 485 -25.83 -7.54 -1.86
C THR A 485 -24.78 -6.44 -2.02
N ALA A 486 -23.62 -6.76 -2.62
CA ALA A 486 -22.69 -5.72 -3.05
C ALA A 486 -23.40 -4.82 -4.09
N PRO A 487 -23.48 -3.49 -3.88
CA PRO A 487 -24.08 -2.60 -4.87
C PRO A 487 -23.32 -2.58 -6.21
N SER A 488 -22.02 -2.85 -6.19
CA SER A 488 -21.14 -2.83 -7.36
C SER A 488 -20.03 -3.88 -7.22
N PRO A 489 -20.35 -5.18 -7.25
CA PRO A 489 -19.36 -6.23 -7.02
C PRO A 489 -18.23 -6.13 -8.05
N THR A 490 -17.00 -6.34 -7.60
CA THR A 490 -15.86 -6.51 -8.52
C THR A 490 -16.11 -7.63 -9.51
N SER A 491 -15.46 -7.57 -10.68
CA SER A 491 -15.48 -8.66 -11.64
C SER A 491 -14.97 -9.97 -11.03
N ALA A 492 -13.94 -9.91 -10.17
CA ALA A 492 -13.42 -11.08 -9.46
C ALA A 492 -14.46 -11.70 -8.52
N GLN A 493 -15.18 -10.88 -7.73
CA GLN A 493 -16.24 -11.37 -6.86
C GLN A 493 -17.41 -11.94 -7.68
N SER A 494 -17.77 -11.29 -8.79
CA SER A 494 -18.83 -11.77 -9.69
C SER A 494 -18.45 -13.10 -10.34
N GLU A 495 -17.24 -13.22 -10.88
CA GLU A 495 -16.70 -14.46 -11.46
C GLU A 495 -16.65 -15.60 -10.44
N PHE A 496 -16.21 -15.30 -9.20
CA PHE A 496 -16.19 -16.27 -8.13
C PHE A 496 -17.60 -16.74 -7.78
N GLN A 497 -18.55 -15.82 -7.61
CA GLN A 497 -19.94 -16.15 -7.30
C GLN A 497 -20.63 -16.93 -8.42
N GLU A 498 -20.32 -16.65 -9.69
CA GLU A 498 -20.81 -17.44 -10.82
C GLU A 498 -20.28 -18.89 -10.80
N GLN A 499 -19.00 -19.06 -10.44
CA GLN A 499 -18.39 -20.39 -10.33
C GLN A 499 -18.85 -21.14 -9.07
N PHE A 500 -19.20 -20.41 -8.00
CA PHE A 500 -19.59 -20.95 -6.70
C PHE A 500 -20.92 -20.32 -6.20
N PRO A 501 -22.07 -20.65 -6.83
CA PRO A 501 -23.32 -19.90 -6.65
C PRO A 501 -24.02 -20.11 -5.29
N ASN A 502 -23.55 -21.05 -4.47
CA ASN A 502 -24.11 -21.29 -3.15
C ASN A 502 -23.15 -20.76 -2.07
N PRO A 503 -23.54 -19.74 -1.28
CA PRO A 503 -22.68 -19.25 -0.22
C PRO A 503 -22.42 -20.38 0.77
N ARG A 504 -21.13 -20.67 0.98
CA ARG A 504 -20.71 -21.69 1.94
C ARG A 504 -20.93 -21.17 3.35
N ILE A 505 -21.30 -22.07 4.26
CA ILE A 505 -21.26 -21.75 5.69
C ILE A 505 -19.79 -21.79 6.10
N SER A 506 -19.25 -20.65 6.53
CA SER A 506 -17.92 -20.58 7.14
C SER A 506 -18.05 -21.00 8.60
N VAL A 507 -17.35 -22.06 9.00
CA VAL A 507 -17.34 -22.54 10.38
C VAL A 507 -16.16 -21.91 11.12
N SER A 508 -16.37 -21.43 12.34
CA SER A 508 -15.29 -20.86 13.13
C SER A 508 -14.23 -21.92 13.42
N GLY A 509 -12.96 -21.67 13.09
CA GLY A 509 -11.95 -22.69 13.36
C GLY A 509 -10.52 -22.46 12.90
N ILE A 510 -9.71 -23.48 13.16
CA ILE A 510 -8.30 -23.59 12.74
C ILE A 510 -8.17 -24.79 11.81
N TYR A 511 -7.67 -24.58 10.60
CA TYR A 511 -7.71 -25.54 9.51
C TYR A 511 -6.34 -25.72 8.86
N ALA A 512 -5.87 -26.96 8.77
CA ALA A 512 -4.81 -27.31 7.85
C ALA A 512 -5.39 -28.26 6.79
N ASN A 513 -5.29 -27.93 5.51
CA ASN A 513 -5.97 -28.69 4.47
C ASN A 513 -5.16 -28.91 3.19
N SER A 514 -5.39 -30.06 2.55
CA SER A 514 -4.98 -30.32 1.17
C SER A 514 -6.13 -31.03 0.45
N SER A 515 -6.66 -30.45 -0.62
CA SER A 515 -7.83 -31.01 -1.32
C SER A 515 -7.60 -30.99 -2.81
N GLU A 516 -7.69 -32.14 -3.48
CA GLU A 516 -7.53 -32.22 -4.94
C GLU A 516 -8.72 -32.93 -5.58
N LEU A 517 -9.15 -32.42 -6.73
CA LEU A 517 -10.29 -32.97 -7.46
C LEU A 517 -10.04 -34.40 -7.99
N GLU A 518 -8.79 -34.81 -8.26
CA GLU A 518 -8.45 -36.06 -8.98
C GLU A 518 -7.99 -37.26 -8.10
N ASN A 519 -8.15 -37.20 -6.78
CA ASN A 519 -7.86 -38.27 -5.79
C ASN A 519 -6.38 -38.49 -5.39
N ASP A 520 -5.53 -37.48 -5.52
CA ASP A 520 -4.10 -37.55 -5.18
C ASP A 520 -3.58 -36.39 -4.32
N ALA A 521 -4.46 -35.82 -3.48
CA ALA A 521 -4.12 -34.69 -2.62
C ALA A 521 -2.83 -34.94 -1.80
N GLY A 522 -2.12 -33.88 -1.45
CA GLY A 522 -0.98 -33.99 -0.55
C GLY A 522 -1.39 -34.13 0.92
N ASN A 523 -0.40 -34.12 1.82
CA ASN A 523 -0.67 -34.08 3.25
C ASN A 523 -1.28 -32.72 3.64
N SER A 524 -2.22 -32.69 4.59
CA SER A 524 -2.90 -31.45 4.99
C SER A 524 -2.06 -30.46 5.77
N GLY A 525 -0.88 -30.87 6.26
CA GLY A 525 -0.12 -30.14 7.29
C GLY A 525 -0.57 -30.49 8.71
N ASN A 526 0.24 -30.15 9.72
CA ASN A 526 -0.01 -30.45 11.13
C ASN A 526 -0.53 -29.22 11.89
N LEU A 527 -1.32 -29.48 12.93
CA LEU A 527 -1.75 -28.49 13.92
C LEU A 527 -1.10 -28.79 15.27
N ASP A 528 -0.31 -27.87 15.81
CA ASP A 528 0.25 -27.92 17.17
C ASP A 528 -0.33 -26.73 17.96
N ILE A 529 -1.22 -27.02 18.92
CA ILE A 529 -1.98 -26.02 19.66
C ILE A 529 -1.70 -26.20 21.15
N GLN A 530 -1.17 -25.13 21.76
CA GLN A 530 -0.70 -25.11 23.14
C GLN A 530 -1.47 -24.04 23.90
N ALA A 531 -2.28 -24.45 24.88
CA ALA A 531 -3.06 -23.52 25.69
C ALA A 531 -3.54 -24.16 27.01
N PRO A 532 -3.59 -23.42 28.13
CA PRO A 532 -4.17 -23.93 29.38
C PRO A 532 -5.64 -24.37 29.25
N ASN A 533 -6.42 -23.67 28.42
CA ASN A 533 -7.83 -23.97 28.20
C ASN A 533 -8.19 -23.83 26.72
N ILE A 534 -8.81 -24.87 26.14
CA ILE A 534 -9.35 -24.87 24.77
C ILE A 534 -10.85 -25.14 24.85
N ASN A 535 -11.67 -24.15 24.49
CA ASN A 535 -13.13 -24.24 24.49
C ASN A 535 -13.66 -24.20 23.06
N LEU A 536 -14.21 -25.33 22.62
CA LEU A 536 -14.92 -25.45 21.35
C LEU A 536 -16.42 -25.56 21.63
N THR A 537 -17.21 -24.62 21.11
CA THR A 537 -18.67 -24.58 21.29
C THR A 537 -19.38 -24.34 19.97
N GLU A 538 -20.66 -24.72 19.85
CA GLU A 538 -21.50 -24.35 18.70
C GLU A 538 -20.84 -24.63 17.33
N ASP A 539 -20.33 -25.85 17.12
CA ASP A 539 -19.62 -26.30 15.90
C ASP A 539 -18.21 -25.70 15.67
N GLY A 540 -17.66 -24.96 16.64
CA GLY A 540 -16.27 -24.52 16.59
C GLY A 540 -15.29 -25.67 16.34
N THR A 541 -14.39 -25.52 15.37
CA THR A 541 -13.65 -26.64 14.77
C THR A 541 -12.13 -26.44 14.81
N ILE A 542 -11.40 -27.52 15.06
CA ILE A 542 -9.95 -27.65 14.82
C ILE A 542 -9.79 -28.89 13.92
N ASN A 543 -9.26 -28.72 12.72
CA ASN A 543 -9.31 -29.79 11.72
C ASN A 543 -8.08 -29.83 10.80
N THR A 544 -7.55 -31.04 10.61
CA THR A 544 -6.63 -31.40 9.53
C THR A 544 -7.36 -32.28 8.54
N SER A 545 -7.46 -31.90 7.27
CA SER A 545 -8.20 -32.72 6.28
C SER A 545 -7.50 -32.83 4.93
N THR A 546 -7.50 -34.07 4.41
CA THR A 546 -7.03 -34.39 3.06
C THR A 546 -8.10 -35.11 2.25
N GLN A 547 -8.16 -34.87 0.94
CA GLN A 547 -8.95 -35.68 0.03
C GLN A 547 -8.14 -36.89 -0.47
N ASN A 548 -8.41 -38.09 0.07
CA ASN A 548 -7.79 -39.36 -0.35
C ASN A 548 -6.26 -39.46 -0.13
N ALA A 549 -5.72 -38.76 0.87
CA ALA A 549 -4.30 -38.77 1.22
C ALA A 549 -4.04 -38.98 2.72
N GLY A 550 -2.77 -38.84 3.14
CA GLY A 550 -2.38 -38.86 4.55
C GLY A 550 -2.85 -37.59 5.26
N GLY A 551 -3.80 -37.73 6.19
CA GLY A 551 -4.20 -36.63 7.07
C GLY A 551 -3.04 -36.11 7.93
N GLY A 552 -3.18 -34.89 8.42
CA GLY A 552 -2.24 -34.27 9.37
C GLY A 552 -2.37 -34.77 10.80
N HIS A 553 -1.39 -34.43 11.63
CA HIS A 553 -1.47 -34.62 13.07
C HIS A 553 -2.07 -33.38 13.75
N ILE A 554 -2.96 -33.60 14.71
CA ILE A 554 -3.43 -32.57 15.65
C ILE A 554 -2.84 -32.90 17.02
N ILE A 555 -2.04 -31.99 17.56
CA ILE A 555 -1.44 -32.06 18.88
C ILE A 555 -2.05 -30.93 19.71
N LEU A 556 -2.69 -31.29 20.82
CA LEU A 556 -3.23 -30.34 21.81
C LEU A 556 -2.47 -30.56 23.12
N THR A 557 -1.78 -29.54 23.63
CA THR A 557 -0.97 -29.63 24.86
C THR A 557 -1.25 -28.56 25.87
#